data_AF-A0A0G0Y792-F1
#
_entry.id   AF-A0A0G0Y792-F1
#
_cell.length_a   1.000
_cell.length_b   1.000
_cell.length_c   1.000
_cell.angle_alpha   90.00
_cell.angle_beta   90.00
_cell.angle_gamma   90.00
#
_symmetry.space_group_name_H-M   'P 1'
#
loop_
_entity.id
_entity.type
_entity.pdbx_description
1 polymer ?
#
loop_
_entity_poly.entity_id
_entity_poly.type
_entity_poly.pdbx_seq_one_letter_code
_entity_poly.pdbx_strand_id
1 'polypeptide(L)'
;MEKDSQIGREIFVTKDNLPSILSDIAIQREMKGTSEMLIPHIQTVLLEADKLGEKSAVLQLYQEEFLSAQHMVMEERSKRFRINPIRAAEGFLFMEISSQAMESYAEANSEDLDPAVKARVFRFLGRYMDYKGYFKKSEKYYRKGLEYFDRSENPEEKTNRLEFSGLLSYSLIKQGRIDKGIGLAEQTLRDFDESEEGLWLKDNNYYTWAVWKSGIEMRTAENILRKKDAQHIGLAKVFLADSENILKMPDGSTENFRLRLDELDVVK
;
A
#
# COMPACT_ATOMS: atom_id res chain seq x y z
N MET A 1 -9.75 26.59 -2.85
CA MET A 1 -10.89 26.02 -3.60
C MET A 1 -11.40 24.84 -2.81
N GLU A 2 -12.57 24.94 -2.18
CA GLU A 2 -13.27 23.76 -1.65
C GLU A 2 -13.68 22.90 -2.86
N LYS A 3 -13.02 21.76 -3.06
CA LYS A 3 -13.56 20.73 -3.95
C LYS A 3 -14.75 20.14 -3.21
N ASP A 4 -15.96 20.51 -3.62
CA ASP A 4 -17.19 19.85 -3.19
C ASP A 4 -17.01 18.34 -3.40
N SER A 5 -17.02 17.59 -2.30
CA SER A 5 -16.93 16.13 -2.33
C SER A 5 -18.13 15.59 -3.10
N GLN A 6 -17.88 14.90 -4.22
CA GLN A 6 -18.92 14.25 -5.02
C GLN A 6 -19.43 12.95 -4.39
N ILE A 7 -18.93 12.59 -3.20
CA ILE A 7 -19.33 11.37 -2.47
C ILE A 7 -20.84 11.46 -2.19
N GLY A 8 -21.63 10.61 -2.86
CA GLY A 8 -23.09 10.51 -2.70
C GLY A 8 -23.96 11.11 -3.81
N ARG A 9 -23.36 11.68 -4.88
CA ARG A 9 -24.12 12.03 -6.11
C ARG A 9 -24.19 10.81 -7.05
N GLU A 10 -25.25 10.73 -7.86
CA GLU A 10 -25.35 9.73 -8.93
C GLU A 10 -24.18 9.93 -9.91
N ILE A 11 -23.31 8.93 -10.02
CA ILE A 11 -22.11 8.99 -10.88
C ILE A 11 -22.42 8.29 -12.20
N PHE A 12 -22.33 9.04 -13.29
CA PHE A 12 -22.37 8.49 -14.63
C PHE A 12 -20.95 8.15 -15.06
N VAL A 13 -20.60 6.87 -15.10
CA VAL A 13 -19.26 6.40 -15.50
C VAL A 13 -19.24 6.14 -17.01
N THR A 14 -18.25 6.69 -17.69
CA THR A 14 -17.96 6.45 -19.11
C THR A 14 -16.49 6.09 -19.27
N LYS A 15 -16.10 5.51 -20.41
CA LYS A 15 -14.69 5.25 -20.70
C LYS A 15 -13.85 6.53 -20.66
N ASP A 16 -14.42 7.65 -21.11
CA ASP A 16 -13.73 8.94 -21.19
C ASP A 16 -13.48 9.56 -19.81
N ASN A 17 -14.41 9.42 -18.85
CA ASN A 17 -14.26 10.04 -17.53
C ASN A 17 -13.66 9.11 -16.46
N LEU A 18 -13.60 7.80 -16.72
CA LEU A 18 -13.10 6.80 -15.77
C LEU A 18 -11.68 7.10 -15.25
N PRO A 19 -10.69 7.53 -16.06
CA PRO A 19 -9.38 7.90 -15.54
C PRO A 19 -9.41 9.03 -14.51
N SER A 20 -10.27 10.04 -14.71
CA SER A 20 -10.45 11.12 -13.74
C SER A 20 -11.09 10.62 -12.45
N ILE A 21 -12.09 9.73 -12.55
CA ILE A 21 -12.75 9.12 -11.39
C ILE A 21 -11.76 8.30 -10.57
N LEU A 22 -10.92 7.49 -11.22
CA LEU A 22 -9.87 6.71 -10.55
C LEU A 22 -8.87 7.62 -9.83
N SER A 23 -8.45 8.72 -10.47
CA SER A 23 -7.58 9.71 -9.84
C SER A 23 -8.23 10.37 -8.63
N ASP A 24 -9.51 10.75 -8.72
CA ASP A 24 -10.23 11.37 -7.61
C ASP A 24 -10.42 10.38 -6.44
N ILE A 25 -10.71 9.11 -6.71
CA ILE A 25 -10.76 8.05 -5.70
C ILE A 25 -9.41 7.94 -4.97
N ALA A 26 -8.30 7.86 -5.70
CA ALA A 26 -6.98 7.74 -5.11
C ALA A 26 -6.63 8.95 -4.23
N ILE A 27 -7.02 10.17 -4.63
CA ILE A 27 -6.84 11.39 -3.83
C ILE A 27 -7.71 11.33 -2.56
N GLN A 28 -9.01 11.00 -2.70
CA GLN A 28 -9.93 10.96 -1.58
C GLN A 28 -9.53 9.90 -0.55
N ARG A 29 -8.98 8.77 -0.98
CA ARG A 29 -8.49 7.70 -0.10
C ARG A 29 -7.43 8.18 0.88
N GLU A 30 -6.56 9.10 0.46
CA GLU A 30 -5.49 9.64 1.31
C GLU A 30 -6.01 10.66 2.35
N MET A 31 -7.25 11.11 2.20
CA MET A 31 -7.87 12.01 3.18
C MET A 31 -8.33 11.24 4.41
N LYS A 32 -7.85 11.64 5.59
CA LYS A 32 -8.23 11.02 6.86
C LYS A 32 -9.75 11.05 7.07
N GLY A 33 -10.32 9.92 7.45
CA GLY A 33 -11.75 9.78 7.78
C GLY A 33 -12.71 9.65 6.59
N THR A 34 -12.23 9.60 5.35
CA THR A 34 -13.10 9.42 4.16
C THR A 34 -13.33 7.95 3.81
N SER A 35 -12.48 7.03 4.29
CA SER A 35 -12.40 5.66 3.79
C SER A 35 -13.73 4.88 3.83
N GLU A 36 -14.52 5.07 4.88
CA GLU A 36 -15.80 4.37 5.07
C GLU A 36 -16.87 4.83 4.07
N MET A 37 -16.87 6.12 3.73
CA MET A 37 -17.79 6.68 2.73
C MET A 37 -17.31 6.40 1.29
N LEU A 38 -16.01 6.21 1.11
CA LEU A 38 -15.41 5.99 -0.20
C LEU A 38 -15.63 4.56 -0.72
N ILE A 39 -15.67 3.55 0.16
CA ILE A 39 -15.87 2.14 -0.25
C ILE A 39 -17.16 1.94 -1.06
N PRO A 40 -18.36 2.39 -0.63
CA PRO A 40 -19.57 2.27 -1.45
C PRO A 40 -19.48 3.00 -2.79
N HIS A 41 -18.76 4.13 -2.84
CA HIS A 41 -18.52 4.87 -4.08
C HIS A 41 -17.64 4.07 -5.05
N ILE A 42 -16.55 3.47 -4.56
CA ILE A 42 -15.68 2.57 -5.33
C ILE A 42 -16.48 1.40 -5.89
N GLN A 43 -17.31 0.75 -5.07
CA GLN A 43 -18.16 -0.36 -5.48
C GLN A 43 -19.14 0.02 -6.61
N THR A 44 -19.70 1.23 -6.56
CA THR A 44 -20.58 1.75 -7.62
C THR A 44 -19.80 1.91 -8.93
N VAL A 45 -18.63 2.56 -8.88
CA VAL A 45 -17.78 2.76 -10.07
C VAL A 45 -17.29 1.43 -10.64
N LEU A 46 -17.00 0.46 -9.77
CA LEU A 46 -16.55 -0.88 -10.14
C LEU A 46 -17.59 -1.60 -11.01
N LEU A 47 -18.86 -1.58 -10.60
CA LEU A 47 -19.95 -2.20 -11.37
C LEU A 47 -20.10 -1.57 -12.76
N GLU A 48 -19.94 -0.25 -12.87
CA GLU A 48 -20.02 0.43 -14.16
C GLU A 48 -18.78 0.18 -15.02
N ALA A 49 -17.58 0.17 -14.44
CA ALA A 49 -16.34 -0.16 -15.16
C ALA A 49 -16.37 -1.58 -15.74
N ASP A 50 -16.93 -2.55 -15.00
CA ASP A 50 -17.08 -3.93 -15.47
C ASP A 50 -18.07 -4.03 -16.65
N LYS A 51 -19.20 -3.30 -16.60
CA LYS A 51 -20.15 -3.20 -17.73
C LYS A 51 -19.51 -2.61 -18.99
N LEU A 52 -18.57 -1.69 -18.83
CA LEU A 52 -17.82 -1.08 -19.93
C LEU A 52 -16.70 -1.98 -20.49
N GLY A 53 -16.41 -3.11 -19.82
CA GLY A 53 -15.33 -4.03 -20.16
C GLY A 53 -13.94 -3.50 -19.79
N GLU A 54 -13.83 -2.53 -18.89
CA GLU A 54 -12.57 -1.89 -18.48
C GLU A 54 -11.85 -2.73 -17.40
N LYS A 55 -11.38 -3.93 -17.78
CA LYS A 55 -10.87 -4.96 -16.86
C LYS A 55 -9.73 -4.50 -15.95
N SER A 56 -8.79 -3.72 -16.48
CA SER A 56 -7.68 -3.15 -15.70
C SER A 56 -8.19 -2.15 -14.66
N ALA A 57 -9.20 -1.34 -15.01
CA ALA A 57 -9.82 -0.40 -14.09
C ALA A 57 -10.61 -1.13 -12.99
N VAL A 58 -11.29 -2.23 -13.30
CA VAL A 58 -11.96 -3.07 -12.31
C VAL A 58 -10.97 -3.58 -11.26
N LEU A 59 -9.82 -4.12 -11.69
CA LEU A 59 -8.78 -4.53 -10.75
C LEU A 59 -8.22 -3.35 -9.95
N GLN A 60 -7.99 -2.19 -10.57
CA GLN A 60 -7.56 -1.01 -9.84
C GLN A 60 -8.59 -0.58 -8.78
N LEU A 61 -9.89 -0.66 -9.08
CA LEU A 61 -10.94 -0.30 -8.12
C LEU A 61 -10.98 -1.24 -6.92
N TYR A 62 -10.78 -2.55 -7.10
CA TYR A 62 -10.62 -3.45 -5.96
C TYR A 62 -9.36 -3.15 -5.13
N GLN A 63 -8.28 -2.70 -5.77
CA GLN A 63 -7.07 -2.26 -5.07
C GLN A 63 -7.35 -1.00 -4.24
N GLU A 64 -8.09 -0.04 -4.80
CA GLU A 64 -8.52 1.16 -4.09
C GLU A 64 -9.42 0.83 -2.89
N GLU A 65 -10.38 -0.08 -3.06
CA GLU A 65 -11.25 -0.56 -1.97
C GLU A 65 -10.42 -1.18 -0.83
N PHE A 66 -9.46 -2.04 -1.19
CA PHE A 66 -8.55 -2.65 -0.23
C PHE A 66 -7.75 -1.60 0.55
N LEU A 67 -7.22 -0.58 -0.14
CA LEU A 67 -6.40 0.45 0.51
C LEU A 67 -7.25 1.37 1.38
N SER A 68 -8.47 1.73 0.97
CA SER A 68 -9.43 2.43 1.84
C SER A 68 -9.72 1.61 3.11
N ALA A 69 -9.99 0.32 2.95
CA ALA A 69 -10.21 -0.57 4.08
C ALA A 69 -8.97 -0.71 4.99
N GLN A 70 -7.78 -0.73 4.40
CA GLN A 70 -6.50 -0.69 5.14
C GLN A 70 -6.37 0.60 5.95
N HIS A 71 -6.75 1.76 5.39
CA HIS A 71 -6.72 3.04 6.09
C HIS A 71 -7.66 3.03 7.31
N MET A 72 -8.85 2.43 7.20
CA MET A 72 -9.74 2.24 8.36
C MET A 72 -9.03 1.50 9.50
N VAL A 73 -8.32 0.40 9.18
CA VAL A 73 -7.57 -0.39 10.18
C VAL A 73 -6.41 0.43 10.76
N MET A 74 -5.68 1.16 9.93
CA MET A 74 -4.52 1.97 10.36
C MET A 74 -4.95 3.12 11.28
N GLU A 75 -6.01 3.85 10.92
CA GLU A 75 -6.55 4.95 11.71
C GLU A 75 -7.06 4.49 13.08
N GLU A 76 -7.70 3.31 13.18
CA GLU A 76 -8.10 2.77 14.49
C GLU A 76 -6.89 2.36 15.33
N ARG A 77 -5.83 1.84 14.69
CA ARG A 77 -4.60 1.46 15.38
C ARG A 77 -3.79 2.66 15.88
N SER A 78 -3.85 3.80 15.20
CA SER A 78 -3.12 5.00 15.61
C SER A 78 -3.77 5.77 16.75
N LYS A 79 -5.03 5.45 17.09
CA LYS A 79 -5.72 6.04 18.24
C LYS A 79 -5.14 5.52 19.55
N ARG A 80 -4.53 6.41 20.34
CA ARG A 80 -4.09 6.14 21.71
C ARG A 80 -5.25 5.90 22.68
N PHE A 81 -6.42 6.50 22.40
CA PHE A 81 -7.63 6.37 23.21
C PHE A 81 -8.84 6.17 22.30
N ARG A 82 -9.84 5.39 22.78
CA ARG A 82 -11.12 5.17 22.08
C ARG A 82 -10.99 4.50 20.71
N ILE A 83 -10.26 3.38 20.66
CA ILE A 83 -10.25 2.48 19.51
C ILE A 83 -11.69 2.01 19.25
N ASN A 84 -12.16 2.08 18.01
CA ASN A 84 -13.40 1.44 17.58
C ASN A 84 -13.08 0.06 16.98
N PRO A 85 -13.18 -1.04 17.75
CA PRO A 85 -12.83 -2.37 17.26
C PRO A 85 -13.77 -2.86 16.15
N ILE A 86 -15.02 -2.36 16.10
CA ILE A 86 -15.99 -2.71 15.06
C ILE A 86 -15.51 -2.16 13.73
N ARG A 87 -15.13 -0.88 13.68
CA ARG A 87 -14.59 -0.25 12.46
C ARG A 87 -13.32 -0.92 11.96
N ALA A 88 -12.42 -1.32 12.86
CA ALA A 88 -11.23 -2.08 12.48
C ALA A 88 -11.59 -3.47 11.91
N ALA A 89 -12.58 -4.16 12.49
CA ALA A 89 -13.06 -5.44 11.98
C ALA A 89 -13.74 -5.31 10.60
N GLU A 90 -14.51 -4.26 10.38
CA GLU A 90 -15.10 -3.94 9.07
C GLU A 90 -14.02 -3.68 8.02
N GLY A 91 -12.98 -2.91 8.35
CA GLY A 91 -11.82 -2.73 7.49
C GLY A 91 -11.17 -4.07 7.12
N PHE A 92 -10.97 -4.99 8.08
CA PHE A 92 -10.46 -6.33 7.77
C PHE A 92 -11.38 -7.14 6.87
N LEU A 93 -12.70 -7.05 7.05
CA LEU A 93 -13.68 -7.73 6.22
C LEU A 93 -13.63 -7.23 4.78
N PHE A 94 -13.60 -5.91 4.55
CA PHE A 94 -13.47 -5.36 3.20
C PHE A 94 -12.15 -5.76 2.55
N MET A 95 -11.02 -5.71 3.28
CA MET A 95 -9.74 -6.19 2.76
C MET A 95 -9.80 -7.66 2.32
N GLU A 96 -10.49 -8.51 3.07
CA GLU A 96 -10.70 -9.91 2.71
C GLU A 96 -11.52 -10.04 1.42
N ILE A 97 -12.68 -9.39 1.36
CA ILE A 97 -13.58 -9.40 0.21
C ILE A 97 -12.87 -8.90 -1.04
N SER A 98 -12.23 -7.72 -0.99
CA SER A 98 -11.51 -7.15 -2.13
C SER A 98 -10.36 -8.07 -2.57
N SER A 99 -9.62 -8.68 -1.63
CA SER A 99 -8.51 -9.58 -1.97
C SER A 99 -8.97 -10.85 -2.69
N GLN A 100 -10.08 -11.46 -2.26
CA GLN A 100 -10.67 -12.63 -2.90
C GLN A 100 -11.26 -12.30 -4.27
N ALA A 101 -11.91 -11.13 -4.37
CA ALA A 101 -12.46 -10.64 -5.63
C ALA A 101 -11.36 -10.32 -6.65
N MET A 102 -10.27 -9.67 -6.23
CA MET A 102 -9.10 -9.44 -7.10
C MET A 102 -8.50 -10.74 -7.62
N GLU A 103 -8.29 -11.74 -6.75
CA GLU A 103 -7.70 -13.03 -7.15
C GLU A 103 -8.61 -13.72 -8.17
N SER A 104 -9.90 -13.84 -7.85
CA SER A 104 -10.89 -14.48 -8.73
C SER A 104 -11.04 -13.76 -10.07
N TYR A 105 -11.12 -12.42 -10.05
CA TYR A 105 -11.26 -11.61 -11.27
C TYR A 105 -10.01 -11.69 -12.15
N ALA A 106 -8.82 -11.64 -11.54
CA ALA A 106 -7.55 -11.75 -12.26
C ALA A 106 -7.33 -13.13 -12.88
N GLU A 107 -7.82 -14.19 -12.23
CA GLU A 107 -7.81 -15.55 -12.77
C GLU A 107 -8.79 -15.68 -13.95
N ALA A 108 -10.03 -15.22 -13.78
CA ALA A 108 -11.07 -15.30 -14.81
C ALA A 108 -10.78 -14.48 -16.07
N ASN A 109 -9.99 -13.41 -15.94
CA ASN A 109 -9.65 -12.50 -17.04
C ASN A 109 -8.17 -12.54 -17.41
N SER A 110 -7.48 -13.64 -17.08
CA SER A 110 -6.02 -13.68 -17.09
C SER A 110 -5.34 -13.43 -18.43
N GLU A 111 -6.04 -13.64 -19.56
CA GLU A 111 -5.54 -13.44 -20.93
C GLU A 111 -5.69 -11.98 -21.41
N ASP A 112 -6.65 -11.24 -20.86
CA ASP A 112 -7.00 -9.88 -21.29
C ASP A 112 -6.45 -8.78 -20.38
N LEU A 113 -5.78 -9.17 -19.30
CA LEU A 113 -5.24 -8.25 -18.33
C LEU A 113 -3.79 -7.90 -18.64
N ASP A 114 -3.48 -6.63 -18.43
CA ASP A 114 -2.10 -6.15 -18.37
C ASP A 114 -1.29 -6.99 -17.35
N PRO A 115 -0.17 -7.61 -17.76
CA PRO A 115 0.64 -8.45 -16.90
C PRO A 115 1.15 -7.75 -15.63
N ALA A 116 1.46 -6.45 -15.70
CA ALA A 116 1.88 -5.67 -14.54
C ALA A 116 0.71 -5.46 -13.58
N VAL A 117 -0.51 -5.19 -14.09
CA VAL A 117 -1.72 -5.12 -13.25
C VAL A 117 -1.95 -6.44 -12.51
N LYS A 118 -1.82 -7.57 -13.22
CA LYS A 118 -1.93 -8.91 -12.63
C LYS A 118 -0.85 -9.17 -11.57
N ALA A 119 0.40 -8.79 -11.85
CA ALA A 119 1.49 -8.95 -10.88
C ALA A 119 1.26 -8.12 -9.61
N ARG A 120 0.69 -6.91 -9.73
CA ARG A 120 0.33 -6.07 -8.58
C ARG A 120 -0.70 -6.73 -7.65
N VAL A 121 -1.58 -7.62 -8.12
CA VAL A 121 -2.53 -8.35 -7.26
C VAL A 121 -1.81 -9.09 -6.13
N PHE A 122 -0.61 -9.62 -6.38
CA PHE A 122 0.18 -10.32 -5.38
C PHE A 122 0.61 -9.43 -4.20
N ARG A 123 0.73 -8.11 -4.41
CA ARG A 123 0.96 -7.14 -3.33
C ARG A 123 -0.16 -7.23 -2.31
N PHE A 124 -1.40 -7.13 -2.76
CA PHE A 124 -2.59 -7.08 -1.91
C PHE A 124 -2.88 -8.42 -1.24
N LEU A 125 -2.74 -9.51 -1.99
CA LEU A 125 -2.84 -10.87 -1.45
C LEU A 125 -1.79 -11.11 -0.35
N GLY A 126 -0.54 -10.70 -0.60
CA GLY A 126 0.53 -10.78 0.39
C GLY A 126 0.22 -9.94 1.64
N ARG A 127 -0.22 -8.68 1.46
CA ARG A 127 -0.58 -7.80 2.58
C ARG A 127 -1.71 -8.37 3.41
N TYR A 128 -2.77 -8.88 2.79
CA TYR A 128 -3.87 -9.52 3.50
C TYR A 128 -3.38 -10.71 4.34
N MET A 129 -2.51 -11.55 3.77
CA MET A 129 -1.92 -12.68 4.52
C MET A 129 -1.02 -12.23 5.67
N ASP A 130 -0.30 -11.11 5.54
CA ASP A 130 0.45 -10.52 6.66
C ASP A 130 -0.49 -10.12 7.80
N TYR A 131 -1.64 -9.50 7.50
CA TYR A 131 -2.64 -9.13 8.50
C TYR A 131 -3.26 -10.34 9.21
N LYS A 132 -3.43 -11.46 8.49
CA LYS A 132 -3.88 -12.74 9.06
C LYS A 132 -2.79 -13.48 9.84
N GLY A 133 -1.54 -12.99 9.82
CA GLY A 133 -0.40 -13.66 10.45
C GLY A 133 0.15 -14.85 9.65
N TYR A 134 -0.30 -15.05 8.40
CA TYR A 134 0.14 -16.14 7.53
C TYR A 134 1.39 -15.76 6.74
N PHE A 135 2.47 -15.43 7.45
CA PHE A 135 3.68 -14.84 6.86
C PHE A 135 4.36 -15.72 5.80
N LYS A 136 4.31 -17.06 5.94
CA LYS A 136 4.82 -17.97 4.89
C LYS A 136 4.03 -17.84 3.58
N LYS A 137 2.72 -17.60 3.66
CA LYS A 137 1.87 -17.41 2.48
C LYS A 137 2.08 -16.02 1.89
N SER A 138 2.26 -14.99 2.71
CA SER A 138 2.60 -13.65 2.24
C SER A 138 3.94 -13.63 1.50
N GLU A 139 4.98 -14.29 2.04
CA GLU A 139 6.27 -14.44 1.35
C GLU A 139 6.11 -15.04 -0.05
N LYS A 140 5.28 -16.09 -0.20
CA LYS A 140 5.03 -16.71 -1.52
C LYS A 140 4.43 -15.72 -2.50
N TYR A 141 3.43 -14.93 -2.08
CA TYR A 141 2.83 -13.92 -2.94
C TYR A 141 3.83 -12.83 -3.32
N TYR A 142 4.58 -12.29 -2.36
CA TYR A 142 5.56 -11.26 -2.68
C TYR A 142 6.64 -11.74 -3.65
N ARG A 143 7.10 -12.98 -3.52
CA ARG A 143 8.04 -13.58 -4.47
C ARG A 143 7.47 -13.73 -5.88
N LYS A 144 6.18 -14.06 -6.02
CA LYS A 144 5.52 -14.11 -7.33
C LYS A 144 5.47 -12.74 -8.01
N GLY A 145 5.18 -11.68 -7.26
CA GLY A 145 5.23 -10.32 -7.81
C GLY A 145 6.64 -9.90 -8.20
N LEU A 146 7.64 -10.19 -7.36
CA LEU A 146 9.05 -9.93 -7.66
C LEU A 146 9.52 -10.66 -8.92
N GLU A 147 9.11 -11.91 -9.14
CA GLU A 147 9.49 -12.66 -10.35
C GLU A 147 9.10 -11.91 -11.64
N TYR A 148 7.96 -11.21 -11.63
CA TYR A 148 7.55 -10.37 -12.76
C TYR A 148 8.37 -9.08 -12.83
N PHE A 149 8.39 -8.29 -11.74
CA PHE A 149 9.00 -6.96 -11.76
C PHE A 149 10.52 -6.96 -11.88
N ASP A 150 11.21 -8.01 -11.42
CA ASP A 150 12.66 -8.17 -11.61
C ASP A 150 13.04 -8.41 -13.08
N ARG A 151 12.08 -8.82 -13.92
CA ARG A 151 12.26 -9.04 -15.37
C ARG A 151 11.72 -7.89 -16.22
N SER A 152 11.06 -6.91 -15.63
CA SER A 152 10.50 -5.79 -16.39
C SER A 152 11.62 -4.84 -16.83
N GLU A 153 11.59 -4.44 -18.10
CA GLU A 153 12.47 -3.42 -18.66
C GLU A 153 11.85 -2.01 -18.55
N ASN A 154 10.56 -1.91 -18.19
CA ASN A 154 9.88 -0.65 -17.98
C ASN A 154 10.30 -0.06 -16.62
N PRO A 155 10.95 1.12 -16.57
CA PRO A 155 11.41 1.72 -15.32
C PRO A 155 10.29 1.94 -14.30
N GLU A 156 9.10 2.35 -14.75
CA GLU A 156 7.94 2.58 -13.89
C GLU A 156 7.49 1.28 -13.22
N GLU A 157 7.36 0.20 -13.99
CA GLU A 157 7.00 -1.11 -13.46
C GLU A 157 8.06 -1.63 -12.50
N LYS A 158 9.34 -1.48 -12.86
CA LYS A 158 10.47 -1.94 -12.08
C LYS A 158 10.48 -1.34 -10.68
N THR A 159 9.99 -0.10 -10.48
CA THR A 159 9.87 0.50 -9.13
C THR A 159 9.08 -0.36 -8.14
N ASN A 160 8.11 -1.16 -8.61
CA ASN A 160 7.31 -2.03 -7.74
C ASN A 160 8.18 -3.08 -7.03
N ARG A 161 9.34 -3.46 -7.59
CA ARG A 161 10.26 -4.40 -6.93
C ARG A 161 10.72 -3.88 -5.56
N LEU A 162 10.85 -2.57 -5.41
CA LEU A 162 11.27 -1.93 -4.16
C LEU A 162 10.22 -2.11 -3.08
N GLU A 163 8.94 -1.85 -3.41
CA GLU A 163 7.86 -2.08 -2.47
C GLU A 163 7.76 -3.56 -2.09
N PHE A 164 7.73 -4.46 -3.08
CA PHE A 164 7.63 -5.90 -2.84
C PHE A 164 8.79 -6.43 -1.99
N SER A 165 10.02 -5.95 -2.21
CA SER A 165 11.19 -6.31 -1.38
C SER A 165 11.03 -5.84 0.06
N GLY A 166 10.50 -4.64 0.26
CA GLY A 166 10.14 -4.11 1.57
C GLY A 166 9.02 -4.88 2.27
N LEU A 167 8.02 -5.36 1.53
CA LEU A 167 6.97 -6.22 2.09
C LEU A 167 7.49 -7.61 2.45
N LEU A 168 8.38 -8.15 1.60
CA LEU A 168 9.04 -9.42 1.84
C LEU A 168 9.93 -9.36 3.09
N SER A 169 10.69 -8.27 3.28
CA SER A 169 11.55 -8.09 4.47
C SER A 169 10.73 -8.17 5.76
N TYR A 170 9.58 -7.47 5.81
CA TYR A 170 8.64 -7.54 6.93
C TYR A 170 8.18 -8.97 7.21
N SER A 171 7.75 -9.70 6.17
CA SER A 171 7.31 -11.09 6.30
C SER A 171 8.42 -11.99 6.87
N LEU A 172 9.66 -11.82 6.41
CA LEU A 172 10.82 -12.58 6.93
C LEU A 172 11.07 -12.32 8.42
N ILE A 173 11.02 -11.06 8.85
CA ILE A 173 11.17 -10.69 10.28
C ILE A 173 10.07 -11.33 11.13
N LYS A 174 8.83 -11.31 10.63
CA LYS A 174 7.67 -11.92 11.32
C LYS A 174 7.74 -13.44 11.41
N GLN A 175 8.41 -14.10 10.46
CA GLN A 175 8.73 -15.53 10.51
C GLN A 175 9.90 -15.88 11.47
N GLY A 176 10.50 -14.88 12.13
CA GLY A 176 11.65 -15.10 13.01
C GLY A 176 13.01 -15.12 12.29
N ARG A 177 13.04 -14.88 10.98
CA ARG A 177 14.27 -14.78 10.18
C ARG A 177 14.79 -13.34 10.23
N ILE A 178 15.10 -12.88 11.44
CA ILE A 178 15.31 -11.46 11.77
C ILE A 178 16.46 -10.87 10.94
N ASP A 179 17.67 -11.43 11.01
CA ASP A 179 18.84 -10.89 10.31
C ASP A 179 18.64 -10.84 8.79
N LYS A 180 18.03 -11.89 8.22
CA LYS A 180 17.72 -11.93 6.78
C LYS A 180 16.71 -10.85 6.40
N GLY A 181 15.69 -10.65 7.23
CA GLY A 181 14.68 -9.62 7.01
C GLY A 181 15.26 -8.21 7.14
N ILE A 182 16.06 -7.94 8.16
CA ILE A 182 16.73 -6.64 8.34
C ILE A 182 17.69 -6.37 7.19
N GLY A 183 18.55 -7.33 6.82
CA GLY A 183 19.48 -7.15 5.70
C GLY A 183 18.77 -6.88 4.36
N LEU A 184 17.62 -7.52 4.12
CA LEU A 184 16.80 -7.20 2.95
C LEU A 184 16.17 -5.80 3.03
N ALA A 185 15.71 -5.37 4.21
CA ALA A 185 15.18 -4.03 4.41
C ALA A 185 16.27 -2.98 4.15
N GLU A 186 17.47 -3.13 4.72
CA GLU A 186 18.59 -2.22 4.48
C GLU A 186 19.00 -2.16 3.01
N GLN A 187 19.08 -3.30 2.32
CA GLN A 187 19.36 -3.31 0.88
C GLN A 187 18.26 -2.59 0.10
N THR A 188 16.99 -2.85 0.41
CA THR A 188 15.87 -2.21 -0.27
C THR A 188 15.87 -0.69 -0.06
N LEU A 189 16.18 -0.22 1.16
CA LEU A 189 16.27 1.21 1.47
C LEU A 189 17.44 1.88 0.72
N ARG A 190 18.58 1.21 0.59
CA ARG A 190 19.66 1.68 -0.30
C ARG A 190 19.21 1.72 -1.76
N ASP A 191 18.52 0.70 -2.24
CA ASP A 191 17.99 0.69 -3.61
C ASP A 191 17.03 1.87 -3.85
N PHE A 192 16.20 2.25 -2.87
CA PHE A 192 15.36 3.47 -2.97
C PHE A 192 16.16 4.76 -3.18
N ASP A 193 17.38 4.84 -2.63
CA ASP A 193 18.22 6.03 -2.68
C ASP A 193 19.23 6.02 -3.84
N GLU A 194 19.65 4.83 -4.29
CA GLU A 194 20.83 4.66 -5.16
C GLU A 194 20.54 3.93 -6.48
N SER A 195 19.47 3.14 -6.57
CA SER A 195 19.15 2.41 -7.80
C SER A 195 18.47 3.29 -8.85
N GLU A 196 18.55 2.89 -10.12
CA GLU A 196 17.89 3.59 -11.23
C GLU A 196 16.37 3.70 -10.99
N GLU A 197 15.71 2.60 -10.62
CA GLU A 197 14.28 2.60 -10.33
C GLU A 197 13.92 3.43 -9.07
N GLY A 198 14.79 3.47 -8.06
CA GLY A 198 14.59 4.27 -6.84
C GLY A 198 14.64 5.76 -7.15
N LEU A 199 15.66 6.19 -7.90
CA LEU A 199 15.82 7.57 -8.36
C LEU A 199 14.68 7.97 -9.30
N TRP A 200 14.31 7.11 -10.25
CA TRP A 200 13.18 7.36 -11.14
C TRP A 200 11.88 7.57 -10.34
N LEU A 201 11.60 6.71 -9.35
CA LEU A 201 10.39 6.84 -8.54
C LEU A 201 10.41 8.14 -7.74
N LYS A 202 11.56 8.52 -7.18
CA LYS A 202 11.72 9.75 -6.42
C LYS A 202 11.44 11.00 -7.27
N ASP A 203 11.95 11.02 -8.50
CA ASP A 203 11.83 12.17 -9.39
C ASP A 203 10.43 12.30 -10.02
N ASN A 204 9.78 11.18 -10.32
CA ASN A 204 8.49 11.16 -11.01
C ASN A 204 7.28 11.06 -10.06
N ASN A 205 7.46 10.46 -8.89
CA ASN A 205 6.40 10.26 -7.90
C ASN A 205 6.97 10.21 -6.48
N TYR A 206 7.49 11.36 -6.04
CA TYR A 206 8.07 11.53 -4.70
C TYR A 206 7.13 11.08 -3.58
N TYR A 207 5.82 11.30 -3.72
CA TYR A 207 4.84 10.89 -2.73
C TYR A 207 4.87 9.37 -2.51
N THR A 208 4.78 8.59 -3.58
CA THR A 208 4.86 7.13 -3.51
C THR A 208 6.22 6.67 -3.00
N TRP A 209 7.31 7.27 -3.47
CA TRP A 209 8.67 7.01 -2.97
C TRP A 209 8.75 7.17 -1.44
N ALA A 210 8.29 8.31 -0.91
CA ALA A 210 8.36 8.62 0.52
C ALA A 210 7.44 7.70 1.35
N VAL A 211 6.22 7.43 0.90
CA VAL A 211 5.27 6.53 1.59
C VAL A 211 5.82 5.10 1.67
N TRP A 212 6.38 4.59 0.58
CA TRP A 212 6.90 3.22 0.54
C TRP A 212 8.16 3.07 1.38
N LYS A 213 9.15 3.97 1.20
CA LYS A 213 10.42 3.96 1.93
C LYS A 213 10.18 4.07 3.44
N SER A 214 9.47 5.10 3.89
CA SER A 214 9.14 5.28 5.31
C SER A 214 8.32 4.12 5.88
N GLY A 215 7.41 3.54 5.09
CA GLY A 215 6.65 2.37 5.51
C GLY A 215 7.55 1.16 5.83
N ILE A 216 8.65 0.96 5.10
CA ILE A 216 9.60 -0.13 5.38
C ILE A 216 10.37 0.15 6.67
N GLU A 217 10.88 1.37 6.83
CA GLU A 217 11.61 1.85 8.00
C GLU A 217 10.78 1.70 9.28
N MET A 218 9.58 2.28 9.32
CA MET A 218 8.69 2.24 10.48
C MET A 218 8.33 0.82 10.88
N ARG A 219 7.95 -0.04 9.92
CA ARG A 219 7.60 -1.43 10.21
C ARG A 219 8.80 -2.24 10.69
N THR A 220 10.00 -1.97 10.17
CA THR A 220 11.22 -2.66 10.61
C THR A 220 11.62 -2.22 12.01
N ALA A 221 11.63 -0.90 12.26
CA ALA A 221 11.90 -0.31 13.56
C ALA A 221 10.91 -0.81 14.63
N GLU A 222 9.61 -0.81 14.33
CA GLU A 222 8.57 -1.33 15.22
C GLU A 222 8.85 -2.79 15.63
N ASN A 223 9.24 -3.64 14.68
CA ASN A 223 9.54 -5.05 14.99
C ASN A 223 10.79 -5.19 15.85
N ILE A 224 11.84 -4.42 15.60
CA ILE A 224 13.06 -4.40 16.43
C ILE A 224 12.71 -3.99 17.86
N LEU A 225 11.96 -2.89 18.02
CA LEU A 225 11.55 -2.33 19.30
C LEU A 225 10.66 -3.30 20.09
N ARG A 226 9.62 -3.86 19.46
CA ARG A 226 8.71 -4.81 20.10
C ARG A 226 9.41 -6.09 20.57
N LYS A 227 10.41 -6.57 19.82
CA LYS A 227 11.20 -7.75 20.18
C LYS A 227 12.34 -7.46 21.16
N LYS A 228 12.61 -6.19 21.47
CA LYS A 228 13.75 -5.74 22.28
C LYS A 228 15.08 -6.29 21.76
N ASP A 229 15.24 -6.30 20.44
CA ASP A 229 16.45 -6.78 19.80
C ASP A 229 17.59 -5.78 20.03
N ALA A 230 18.43 -6.06 21.03
CA ALA A 230 19.51 -5.20 21.47
C ALA A 230 20.57 -4.97 20.39
N GLN A 231 20.76 -5.93 19.47
CA GLN A 231 21.73 -5.81 18.39
C GLN A 231 21.31 -4.72 17.40
N HIS A 232 20.01 -4.60 17.13
CA HIS A 232 19.48 -3.71 16.09
C HIS A 232 18.80 -2.44 16.62
N ILE A 233 18.79 -2.22 17.94
CA ILE A 233 18.09 -1.08 18.55
C ILE A 233 18.58 0.28 18.04
N GLY A 234 19.87 0.40 17.73
CA GLY A 234 20.45 1.61 17.13
C GLY A 234 19.88 1.88 15.73
N LEU A 235 19.76 0.83 14.92
CA LEU A 235 19.20 0.89 13.57
C LEU A 235 17.73 1.33 13.58
N ALA A 236 16.93 0.84 14.54
CA ALA A 236 15.54 1.28 14.67
C ALA A 236 15.41 2.80 14.87
N LYS A 237 16.32 3.42 15.65
CA LYS A 237 16.33 4.87 15.84
C LYS A 237 16.69 5.62 14.56
N VAL A 238 17.65 5.09 13.79
CA VAL A 238 18.04 5.65 12.49
C VAL A 238 16.85 5.63 11.52
N PHE A 239 16.17 4.49 11.42
CA PHE A 239 14.99 4.35 10.56
C PHE A 239 13.85 5.30 10.94
N LEU A 240 13.54 5.46 12.23
CA LEU A 240 12.50 6.40 12.65
C LEU A 240 12.86 7.86 12.35
N ALA A 241 14.15 8.21 12.47
CA ALA A 241 14.63 9.55 12.13
C ALA A 241 14.60 9.80 10.61
N ASP A 242 14.97 8.82 9.78
CA ASP A 242 14.88 8.97 8.32
C ASP A 242 13.42 9.09 7.87
N SER A 243 12.52 8.26 8.40
CA SER A 243 11.08 8.33 8.14
C SER A 243 10.50 9.72 8.44
N GLU A 244 10.86 10.31 9.58
CA GLU A 244 10.46 11.68 9.93
C GLU A 244 11.00 12.72 8.93
N ASN A 245 12.22 12.51 8.44
CA ASN A 245 12.85 13.42 7.50
C ASN A 245 12.24 13.35 6.10
N ILE A 246 11.81 12.18 5.63
CA ILE A 246 11.32 11.99 4.25
C ILE A 246 9.82 12.19 4.09
N LEU A 247 9.03 12.13 5.18
CA LEU A 247 7.58 12.38 5.20
C LEU A 247 7.23 13.88 5.10
N LYS A 248 7.88 14.57 4.16
CA LYS A 248 7.64 15.94 3.74
C LYS A 248 7.88 16.05 2.24
N MET A 249 7.00 16.77 1.54
CA MET A 249 7.12 17.06 0.12
C MET A 249 8.37 17.95 -0.12
N PRO A 250 8.86 18.06 -1.38
CA PRO A 250 10.01 18.92 -1.68
C PRO A 250 9.84 20.40 -1.33
N ASP A 251 8.59 20.89 -1.27
CA ASP A 251 8.23 22.23 -0.80
C ASP A 251 8.18 22.36 0.74
N GLY A 252 8.44 21.27 1.47
CA GLY A 252 8.38 21.16 2.92
C GLY A 252 7.00 20.81 3.49
N SER A 253 5.97 20.69 2.65
CA SER A 253 4.61 20.37 3.11
C SER A 253 4.49 18.94 3.64
N THR A 254 3.79 18.77 4.75
CA THR A 254 3.51 17.47 5.37
C THR A 254 2.06 17.01 5.19
N GLU A 255 1.21 17.82 4.54
CA GLU A 255 -0.24 17.59 4.51
C GLU A 255 -0.63 16.27 3.85
N ASN A 256 0.13 15.84 2.84
CA ASN A 256 -0.12 14.60 2.12
C ASN A 256 0.24 13.35 2.95
N PHE A 257 1.00 13.50 4.04
CA PHE A 257 1.56 12.38 4.80
C PHE A 257 0.88 12.15 6.16
N ARG A 258 -0.27 12.78 6.43
CA ARG A 258 -0.94 12.74 7.74
C ARG A 258 -1.13 11.33 8.29
N LEU A 259 -1.60 10.38 7.47
CA LEU A 259 -1.78 8.99 7.89
C LEU A 259 -0.46 8.29 8.28
N ARG A 260 0.64 8.61 7.58
CA ARG A 260 1.97 8.04 7.86
C ARG A 260 2.62 8.66 9.08
N LEU A 261 2.43 9.96 9.29
CA LEU A 261 2.91 10.65 10.49
C LEU A 261 2.20 10.11 11.74
N ASP A 262 0.89 9.86 11.67
CA ASP A 262 0.15 9.21 12.76
C ASP A 262 0.69 7.80 13.07
N GLU A 263 1.10 7.03 12.06
CA GLU A 263 1.73 5.71 12.25
C GLU A 263 3.11 5.85 12.92
N LEU A 264 3.92 6.81 12.48
CA LEU A 264 5.24 7.08 13.04
C LEU A 264 5.17 7.42 14.54
N ASP A 265 4.19 8.24 14.94
CA ASP A 265 3.95 8.66 16.33
C ASP A 265 3.51 7.53 17.27
N VAL A 266 3.07 6.40 16.71
CA VAL A 266 2.72 5.19 17.47
C VAL A 266 3.94 4.31 17.71
N VAL A 267 4.91 4.34 16.80
CA VAL A 267 6.13 3.51 16.89
C VAL A 267 7.17 4.15 17.81
N LYS A 268 7.21 5.49 17.88
CA LYS A 268 8.05 6.28 18.80
C LYS A 268 7.66 6.08 20.27
#